data_AF-A0A352VQN9-F1
#
_entry.id   AF-A0A352VQN9-F1
#
_cell.length_a   1.000
_cell.length_b   1.000
_cell.length_c   1.000
_cell.angle_alpha   90.00
_cell.angle_beta   90.00
_cell.angle_gamma   90.00
#
_symmetry.space_group_name_H-M   'P 1'
#
loop_
_entity.id
_entity.type
_entity.pdbx_description
1 polymer ?
#
loop_
_entity_poly.entity_id
_entity_poly.type
_entity_poly.pdbx_seq_one_letter_code
_entity_poly.pdbx_strand_id
1 'polypeptide(L)'
;MPHSTGSLCGTAVAAFALISLMVPQPHLAAQQPAAPTGAYAASPYLGEIRDAVLYGDIWERPQLSARDRSLVTVAVNQALYATNELRIHMGRALDNGVTQSEIAELIAHVLWYSGFPTGVNAARVAAEVFEQRGLPTSPPESSPRESRADADPLFPGAFPATPYLSDLLNQVVYAETWERPELSPRDRSLITVAVGTALYASSEVRYHVGRALDNGVTQEEISEVITHVTFYSGFPTGVNASRVAAGVFEQRGLPLPDARFPGAPYLDTLIDDLVYGETWPRSELSLRDRSLITIAMTQAAYQTDQLRVHLRRGLDNGITPEELSEMMAHVTLYAGFPVGVNGSRLLAEVLRERGIPLPN
;
A
#
# COMPACT_ATOMS: atom_id res chain seq x y z
N MET A 1 84.90 -1.77 37.03
CA MET A 1 83.62 -1.39 37.68
C MET A 1 83.07 -0.17 36.93
N PRO A 2 81.75 -0.07 36.71
CA PRO A 2 81.13 -0.27 35.39
C PRO A 2 80.40 0.98 34.82
N HIS A 3 79.73 0.76 33.68
CA HIS A 3 78.64 1.53 33.03
C HIS A 3 79.07 2.60 32.02
N SER A 4 79.01 2.37 30.70
CA SER A 4 77.85 2.21 29.79
C SER A 4 77.01 3.48 29.62
N THR A 5 76.97 4.06 28.41
CA THR A 5 75.90 3.84 27.42
C THR A 5 76.08 4.80 26.24
N GLY A 6 75.93 4.25 25.03
CA GLY A 6 75.93 5.01 23.78
C GLY A 6 74.58 5.68 23.52
N SER A 7 74.61 6.82 22.86
CA SER A 7 73.43 7.50 22.33
C SER A 7 73.33 7.23 20.83
N LEU A 8 72.33 6.44 20.43
CA LEU A 8 71.90 6.26 19.05
C LEU A 8 70.80 7.29 18.77
N CYS A 9 71.07 8.21 17.85
CA CYS A 9 70.12 9.19 17.35
C CYS A 9 69.18 8.50 16.35
N GLY A 10 68.04 7.99 16.82
CA GLY A 10 66.95 7.47 16.00
C GLY A 10 65.96 8.57 15.63
N THR A 11 65.82 8.86 14.33
CA THR A 11 64.78 9.72 13.78
C THR A 11 63.42 9.03 13.87
N ALA A 12 62.54 9.54 14.74
CA ALA A 12 61.14 9.11 14.81
C ALA A 12 60.34 9.75 13.67
N VAL A 13 59.83 8.93 12.76
CA VAL A 13 58.79 9.32 11.79
C VAL A 13 57.45 9.24 12.53
N ALA A 14 56.84 10.39 12.80
CA ALA A 14 55.51 10.47 13.39
C ALA A 14 54.46 10.09 12.32
N ALA A 15 53.84 8.92 12.48
CA ALA A 15 52.66 8.54 11.72
C ALA A 15 51.45 9.34 12.24
N PHE A 16 50.98 10.31 11.45
CA PHE A 16 49.70 10.97 11.70
C PHE A 16 48.57 10.02 11.29
N ALA A 17 47.93 9.40 12.28
CA ALA A 17 46.64 8.75 12.09
C ALA A 17 45.57 9.83 11.88
N LEU A 18 45.09 9.96 10.65
CA LEU A 18 43.88 10.72 10.35
C LEU A 18 42.67 9.97 10.94
N ILE A 19 42.26 10.36 12.14
CA ILE A 19 40.94 10.01 12.67
C ILE A 19 39.94 10.83 11.85
N SER A 20 39.40 10.20 10.81
CA SER A 20 38.30 10.75 10.04
C SER A 20 37.06 10.72 10.95
N LEU A 21 36.71 11.87 11.51
CA LEU A 21 35.44 12.06 12.20
C LEU A 21 34.35 11.89 11.15
N MET A 22 33.68 10.74 11.15
CA MET A 22 32.41 10.56 10.44
C MET A 22 31.39 11.51 11.07
N VAL A 23 31.25 12.69 10.47
CA VAL A 23 30.11 13.56 10.70
C VAL A 23 28.93 12.86 10.03
N PRO A 24 27.86 12.46 10.75
CA PRO A 24 26.67 11.94 10.11
C PRO A 24 26.12 13.04 9.20
N GLN A 25 26.02 12.73 7.90
CA GLN A 25 25.34 13.60 6.95
C GLN A 25 23.89 13.75 7.46
N PRO A 26 23.34 14.97 7.55
CA PRO A 26 21.93 15.12 7.86
C PRO A 26 21.15 14.37 6.77
N HIS A 27 20.31 13.41 7.17
CA HIS A 27 19.31 12.85 6.29
C HIS A 27 18.44 14.01 5.81
N LEU A 28 18.72 14.52 4.61
CA LEU A 28 17.84 15.45 3.93
C LEU A 28 16.55 14.67 3.71
N ALA A 29 15.51 14.94 4.50
CA ALA A 29 14.18 14.43 4.25
C ALA A 29 13.86 14.67 2.77
N ALA A 30 13.38 13.64 2.05
CA ALA A 30 13.11 13.78 0.63
C ALA A 30 12.15 14.94 0.43
N GLN A 31 12.60 15.98 -0.28
CA GLN A 31 11.72 17.06 -0.71
C GLN A 31 10.61 16.47 -1.57
N GLN A 32 9.40 17.00 -1.46
CA GLN A 32 8.28 16.62 -2.33
C GLN A 32 8.77 16.59 -3.79
N PRO A 33 8.58 15.48 -4.54
CA PRO A 33 8.90 15.45 -5.95
C PRO A 33 8.19 16.62 -6.61
N ALA A 34 8.96 17.55 -7.19
CA ALA A 34 8.38 18.63 -7.96
C ALA A 34 7.50 18.00 -9.04
N ALA A 35 6.21 18.36 -9.08
CA ALA A 35 5.39 17.96 -10.20
C ALA A 35 6.06 18.48 -11.47
N PRO A 36 6.13 17.68 -12.55
CA PRO A 36 6.53 18.22 -13.84
C PRO A 36 5.69 19.47 -14.14
N THR A 37 6.32 20.54 -14.63
CA THR A 37 5.62 21.80 -14.92
C THR A 37 4.42 21.53 -15.82
N GLY A 38 3.22 21.85 -15.33
CA GLY A 38 1.96 21.66 -16.06
C GLY A 38 1.34 20.25 -15.99
N ALA A 39 1.90 19.31 -15.20
CA ALA A 39 1.39 17.94 -15.08
C ALA A 39 -0.11 17.87 -14.72
N TYR A 40 -0.60 18.83 -13.93
CA TYR A 40 -2.00 18.93 -13.51
C TYR A 40 -2.74 20.13 -14.12
N ALA A 41 -2.17 20.81 -15.13
CA ALA A 41 -2.81 21.99 -15.73
C ALA A 41 -4.19 21.68 -16.34
N ALA A 42 -4.40 20.45 -16.80
CA ALA A 42 -5.70 19.98 -17.31
C ALA A 42 -6.69 19.58 -16.20
N SER A 43 -6.23 19.40 -14.96
CA SER A 43 -7.05 19.08 -13.79
C SER A 43 -6.52 19.82 -12.55
N PRO A 44 -6.72 21.14 -12.45
CA PRO A 44 -6.13 21.96 -11.39
C PRO A 44 -6.51 21.50 -9.98
N TYR A 45 -7.77 21.09 -9.79
CA TYR A 45 -8.25 20.58 -8.51
C TYR A 45 -7.49 19.33 -8.02
N LEU A 46 -7.08 18.45 -8.95
CA LEU A 46 -6.25 17.30 -8.59
C LEU A 46 -4.86 17.75 -8.11
N GLY A 47 -4.29 18.79 -8.73
CA GLY A 47 -3.04 19.40 -8.28
C GLY A 47 -3.16 20.00 -6.87
N GLU A 48 -4.27 20.70 -6.60
CA GLU A 48 -4.56 21.27 -5.27
C GLU A 48 -4.67 20.19 -4.19
N ILE A 49 -5.45 19.12 -4.41
CA ILE A 49 -5.56 18.00 -3.46
C ILE A 49 -4.20 17.33 -3.26
N ARG A 50 -3.44 17.12 -4.34
CA ARG A 50 -2.10 16.53 -4.26
C ARG A 50 -1.20 17.35 -3.34
N ASP A 51 -1.16 18.66 -3.52
CA ASP A 51 -0.23 19.51 -2.81
C ASP A 51 -0.68 19.77 -1.37
N ALA A 52 -1.96 20.09 -1.17
CA ALA A 52 -2.49 20.42 0.15
C ALA A 52 -2.71 19.19 1.04
N VAL A 53 -3.26 18.11 0.49
CA VAL A 53 -3.66 16.94 1.28
C VAL A 53 -2.62 15.82 1.17
N LEU A 54 -2.34 15.32 -0.02
CA LEU A 54 -1.46 14.15 -0.14
C LEU A 54 -0.05 14.48 0.39
N TYR A 55 0.59 15.52 -0.15
CA TYR A 55 1.95 15.87 0.27
C TYR A 55 2.01 16.88 1.41
N GLY A 56 1.00 17.73 1.58
CA GLY A 56 0.95 18.72 2.67
C GLY A 56 0.46 18.19 4.02
N ASP A 57 -0.21 17.04 4.03
CA ASP A 57 -0.69 16.37 5.25
C ASP A 57 -0.25 14.91 5.27
N ILE A 58 -0.77 14.06 4.38
CA ILE A 58 -0.64 12.60 4.50
C ILE A 58 0.82 12.12 4.52
N TRP A 59 1.73 12.73 3.76
CA TRP A 59 3.15 12.38 3.81
C TRP A 59 3.90 12.91 5.04
N GLU A 60 3.37 13.96 5.68
CA GLU A 60 4.00 14.67 6.81
C GLU A 60 3.56 14.15 8.18
N ARG A 61 2.50 13.32 8.21
CA ARG A 61 1.98 12.72 9.44
C ARG A 61 3.06 11.87 10.16
N PRO A 62 3.44 12.20 11.41
CA PRO A 62 4.61 11.64 12.09
C PRO A 62 4.45 10.18 12.55
N GLN A 63 3.23 9.66 12.57
CA GLN A 63 2.89 8.32 13.05
C GLN A 63 3.43 7.18 12.17
N LEU A 64 3.84 7.49 10.94
CA LEU A 64 4.53 6.55 10.05
C LEU A 64 5.67 7.29 9.37
N SER A 65 6.88 6.73 9.49
CA SER A 65 8.10 7.37 8.99
C SER A 65 8.07 7.55 7.46
N ALA A 66 8.82 8.53 6.95
CA ALA A 66 8.96 8.73 5.50
C ALA A 66 9.54 7.49 4.78
N ARG A 67 10.43 6.74 5.44
CA ARG A 67 10.96 5.46 4.94
C ARG A 67 9.84 4.42 4.78
N ASP A 68 9.04 4.23 5.83
CA ASP A 68 7.96 3.23 5.81
C ASP A 68 6.83 3.63 4.86
N ARG A 69 6.49 4.92 4.77
CA ARG A 69 5.59 5.45 3.72
C ARG A 69 6.11 5.10 2.33
N SER A 70 7.40 5.30 2.06
CA SER A 70 7.99 4.91 0.77
C SER A 70 7.90 3.41 0.49
N LEU A 71 8.16 2.53 1.47
CA LEU A 71 7.98 1.08 1.29
C LEU A 71 6.53 0.73 0.91
N VAL A 72 5.55 1.29 1.63
CA VAL A 72 4.12 1.13 1.34
C VAL A 72 3.79 1.60 -0.06
N THR A 73 4.22 2.81 -0.43
CA THR A 73 3.86 3.40 -1.72
C THR A 73 4.44 2.58 -2.88
N VAL A 74 5.69 2.14 -2.79
CA VAL A 74 6.32 1.30 -3.84
C VAL A 74 5.58 -0.03 -3.95
N ALA A 75 5.25 -0.68 -2.83
CA ALA A 75 4.52 -1.93 -2.83
C ALA A 75 3.12 -1.81 -3.45
N VAL A 76 2.37 -0.77 -3.08
CA VAL A 76 1.03 -0.52 -3.64
C VAL A 76 1.11 -0.21 -5.14
N ASN A 77 2.03 0.64 -5.57
CA ASN A 77 2.18 0.97 -6.99
C ASN A 77 2.62 -0.24 -7.82
N GLN A 78 3.44 -1.15 -7.28
CA GLN A 78 3.71 -2.44 -7.91
C GLN A 78 2.42 -3.25 -8.03
N ALA A 79 1.68 -3.44 -6.93
CA ALA A 79 0.49 -4.28 -6.90
C ALA A 79 -0.61 -3.79 -7.86
N LEU A 80 -0.75 -2.47 -8.01
CA LEU A 80 -1.72 -1.83 -8.90
C LEU A 80 -1.22 -1.65 -10.35
N TYR A 81 -0.01 -2.11 -10.66
CA TYR A 81 0.62 -1.92 -11.98
C TYR A 81 0.78 -0.44 -12.39
N ALA A 82 0.88 0.47 -11.41
CA ALA A 82 0.98 1.92 -11.59
C ALA A 82 2.41 2.33 -12.00
N THR A 83 2.87 1.88 -13.17
CA THR A 83 4.29 1.89 -13.61
C THR A 83 4.94 3.28 -13.54
N ASN A 84 4.22 4.35 -13.89
CA ASN A 84 4.77 5.71 -13.85
C ASN A 84 4.99 6.20 -12.41
N GLU A 85 4.00 6.01 -11.54
CA GLU A 85 4.10 6.33 -10.11
C GLU A 85 5.14 5.45 -9.42
N LEU A 86 5.21 4.16 -9.78
CA LEU A 86 6.20 3.22 -9.26
C LEU A 86 7.63 3.75 -9.45
N ARG A 87 7.95 4.27 -10.64
CA ARG A 87 9.26 4.85 -10.95
C ARG A 87 9.58 6.07 -10.09
N ILE A 88 8.62 6.98 -9.94
CA ILE A 88 8.77 8.18 -9.12
C ILE A 88 9.01 7.79 -7.65
N HIS A 89 8.19 6.87 -7.13
CA HIS A 89 8.24 6.48 -5.73
C HIS A 89 9.41 5.55 -5.38
N MET A 90 9.96 4.78 -6.31
CA MET A 90 11.26 4.10 -6.11
C MET A 90 12.40 5.10 -5.94
N GLY A 91 12.42 6.18 -6.74
CA GLY A 91 13.35 7.28 -6.55
C GLY A 91 13.22 7.92 -5.16
N ARG A 92 11.98 8.25 -4.76
CA ARG A 92 11.70 8.81 -3.43
C ARG A 92 12.01 7.83 -2.29
N ALA A 93 11.87 6.53 -2.51
CA ALA A 93 12.24 5.51 -1.54
C ALA A 93 13.75 5.54 -1.24
N LEU A 94 14.58 5.60 -2.29
CA LEU A 94 16.03 5.78 -2.14
C LEU A 94 16.36 7.08 -1.39
N ASP A 95 15.69 8.20 -1.71
CA ASP A 95 15.90 9.48 -1.02
C ASP A 95 15.49 9.41 0.47
N ASN A 96 14.47 8.62 0.81
CA ASN A 96 14.01 8.36 2.18
C ASN A 96 14.80 7.25 2.90
N GLY A 97 15.89 6.76 2.31
CA GLY A 97 16.80 5.79 2.94
C GLY A 97 16.40 4.32 2.78
N VAL A 98 15.46 3.99 1.90
CA VAL A 98 15.23 2.60 1.49
C VAL A 98 16.37 2.17 0.58
N THR A 99 16.97 1.00 0.83
CA THR A 99 18.12 0.52 0.05
C THR A 99 17.71 -0.19 -1.25
N GLN A 100 18.66 -0.39 -2.17
CA GLN A 100 18.41 -1.21 -3.38
C GLN A 100 18.02 -2.64 -3.02
N SER A 101 18.64 -3.20 -1.97
CA SER A 101 18.38 -4.57 -1.50
C SER A 101 16.97 -4.70 -0.95
N GLU A 102 16.52 -3.71 -0.16
CA GLU A 102 15.14 -3.64 0.35
C GLU A 102 14.12 -3.47 -0.78
N ILE A 103 14.39 -2.64 -1.79
CA ILE A 103 13.51 -2.49 -2.96
C ILE A 103 13.43 -3.80 -3.74
N ALA A 104 14.55 -4.47 -4.00
CA ALA A 104 14.56 -5.74 -4.72
C ALA A 104 13.81 -6.84 -3.96
N GLU A 105 13.99 -6.89 -2.65
CA GLU A 105 13.30 -7.85 -1.80
C GLU A 105 11.80 -7.52 -1.66
N LEU A 106 11.42 -6.25 -1.62
CA LEU A 106 10.02 -5.82 -1.71
C LEU A 106 9.38 -6.31 -3.01
N ILE A 107 10.09 -6.20 -4.14
CA ILE A 107 9.60 -6.67 -5.44
C ILE A 107 9.33 -8.17 -5.40
N ALA A 108 10.28 -8.96 -4.88
CA ALA A 108 10.15 -10.40 -4.72
C ALA A 108 9.00 -10.78 -3.76
N HIS A 109 8.81 -10.02 -2.69
CA HIS A 109 7.74 -10.24 -1.72
C HIS A 109 6.35 -9.95 -2.31
N VAL A 110 6.16 -8.76 -2.87
CA VAL A 110 4.88 -8.29 -3.42
C VAL A 110 4.44 -9.09 -4.66
N LEU A 111 5.40 -9.69 -5.37
CA LEU A 111 5.13 -10.62 -6.46
C LEU A 111 4.19 -11.77 -6.05
N TRP A 112 4.33 -12.32 -4.84
CA TRP A 112 3.48 -13.42 -4.38
C TRP A 112 2.05 -12.98 -4.06
N TYR A 113 1.88 -11.71 -3.68
CA TYR A 113 0.59 -11.15 -3.27
C TYR A 113 -0.18 -10.48 -4.41
N SER A 114 0.52 -10.06 -5.47
CA SER A 114 -0.08 -9.33 -6.60
C SER A 114 0.18 -9.96 -7.98
N GLY A 115 0.95 -11.06 -8.04
CA GLY A 115 1.19 -11.86 -9.23
C GLY A 115 2.54 -11.58 -9.91
N PHE A 116 3.06 -12.60 -10.61
CA PHE A 116 4.35 -12.55 -11.32
C PHE A 116 4.52 -11.35 -12.27
N PRO A 117 3.51 -10.95 -13.07
CA PRO A 117 3.65 -9.82 -13.98
C PRO A 117 3.94 -8.48 -13.30
N THR A 118 3.41 -8.23 -12.09
CA THR A 118 3.67 -7.00 -11.35
C THR A 118 5.13 -6.92 -10.92
N GLY A 119 5.70 -8.04 -10.44
CA GLY A 119 7.10 -8.15 -10.05
C GLY A 119 8.06 -7.98 -11.23
N VAL A 120 7.74 -8.58 -12.39
CA VAL A 120 8.54 -8.41 -13.62
C VAL A 120 8.55 -6.95 -14.09
N ASN A 121 7.39 -6.27 -14.04
CA ASN A 121 7.31 -4.84 -14.34
C ASN A 121 8.16 -4.04 -13.37
N ALA A 122 7.99 -4.25 -12.06
CA ALA A 122 8.69 -3.53 -11.03
C ALA A 122 10.23 -3.73 -11.09
N ALA A 123 10.69 -4.94 -11.38
CA ALA A 123 12.13 -5.22 -11.55
C ALA A 123 12.75 -4.43 -12.71
N ARG A 124 12.03 -4.27 -13.83
CA ARG A 124 12.48 -3.45 -14.96
C ARG A 124 12.53 -1.97 -14.59
N VAL A 125 11.50 -1.47 -13.92
CA VAL A 125 11.47 -0.08 -13.43
C VAL A 125 12.59 0.18 -12.42
N ALA A 126 12.85 -0.76 -11.51
CA ALA A 126 13.95 -0.63 -10.54
C ALA A 126 15.30 -0.52 -11.23
N ALA A 127 15.57 -1.37 -12.24
CA ALA A 127 16.80 -1.30 -13.02
C ALA A 127 16.97 0.07 -13.72
N GLU A 128 15.91 0.62 -14.32
CA GLU A 128 15.91 1.97 -14.91
C GLU A 128 16.23 3.05 -13.86
N VAL A 129 15.60 2.98 -12.68
CA VAL A 129 15.81 3.95 -11.60
C VAL A 129 17.23 3.87 -11.05
N PHE A 130 17.76 2.67 -10.83
CA PHE A 130 19.12 2.47 -10.34
C PHE A 130 20.15 3.01 -11.33
N GLU A 131 19.99 2.70 -12.62
CA GLU A 131 20.84 3.25 -13.68
C GLU A 131 20.82 4.78 -13.71
N GLN A 132 19.62 5.40 -13.67
CA GLN A 132 19.46 6.86 -13.63
C GLN A 132 20.11 7.51 -12.40
N ARG A 133 20.18 6.79 -11.28
CA ARG A 133 20.82 7.24 -10.04
C ARG A 133 22.32 6.92 -9.99
N GLY A 134 22.89 6.33 -11.04
CA GLY A 134 24.29 5.93 -11.09
C GLY A 134 24.63 4.78 -10.12
N LEU A 135 23.63 3.99 -9.73
CA LEU A 135 23.77 2.86 -8.84
C LEU A 135 23.86 1.53 -9.64
N PRO A 136 24.43 0.46 -9.07
CA PRO A 136 24.45 -0.84 -9.71
C PRO A 136 23.03 -1.37 -9.97
N THR A 137 22.75 -1.78 -11.21
CA THR A 137 21.45 -2.36 -11.59
C THR A 137 21.13 -3.67 -10.88
N SER A 138 22.17 -4.43 -10.52
CA SER A 138 22.08 -5.54 -9.59
C SER A 138 22.36 -5.04 -8.16
N PRO A 139 21.40 -5.18 -7.22
CA PRO A 139 21.61 -4.77 -5.84
C PRO A 139 22.80 -5.52 -5.20
N PRO A 140 23.70 -4.82 -4.49
CA PRO A 140 24.96 -5.41 -4.01
C PRO A 140 24.79 -6.46 -2.89
N GLU A 141 23.67 -6.45 -2.15
CA GLU A 141 23.44 -7.36 -1.01
C GLU A 141 22.27 -8.32 -1.26
N SER A 142 21.91 -8.57 -2.53
CA SER A 142 20.88 -9.55 -2.84
C SER A 142 21.40 -10.97 -2.66
N SER A 143 20.80 -11.74 -1.76
CA SER A 143 21.13 -13.15 -1.53
C SER A 143 20.54 -14.03 -2.64
N PRO A 144 21.24 -15.11 -3.05
CA PRO A 144 20.68 -16.08 -3.97
C PRO A 144 19.42 -16.74 -3.39
N ARG A 145 18.61 -17.38 -4.24
CA ARG A 145 17.51 -18.20 -3.76
C ARG A 145 18.06 -19.42 -3.03
N GLU A 146 17.55 -19.68 -1.84
CA GLU A 146 17.82 -20.89 -1.05
C GLU A 146 16.52 -21.69 -0.90
N SER A 147 16.55 -22.98 -1.22
CA SER A 147 15.40 -23.87 -1.02
C SER A 147 15.23 -24.21 0.45
N ARG A 148 13.99 -24.18 0.95
CA ARG A 148 13.65 -24.49 2.36
C ARG A 148 12.67 -25.67 2.45
N ALA A 149 12.98 -26.75 1.72
CA ALA A 149 12.11 -27.91 1.58
C ALA A 149 11.97 -28.74 2.88
N ASP A 150 12.86 -28.52 3.83
CA ASP A 150 12.92 -29.17 5.14
C ASP A 150 12.23 -28.36 6.26
N ALA A 151 11.74 -27.15 5.97
CA ALA A 151 11.07 -26.33 6.97
C ALA A 151 9.70 -26.89 7.37
N ASP A 152 9.35 -26.73 8.65
CA ASP A 152 8.03 -27.10 9.15
C ASP A 152 6.94 -26.24 8.47
N PRO A 153 5.87 -26.85 7.94
CA PRO A 153 4.82 -26.11 7.25
C PRO A 153 4.05 -25.24 8.24
N LEU A 154 3.90 -23.96 7.92
CA LEU A 154 3.10 -23.03 8.72
C LEU A 154 1.59 -23.32 8.62
N PHE A 155 1.14 -23.86 7.50
CA PHE A 155 -0.25 -24.20 7.22
C PHE A 155 -0.37 -25.69 6.85
N PRO A 156 -0.16 -26.61 7.80
CA PRO A 156 -0.22 -28.03 7.53
C PRO A 156 -1.63 -28.44 7.08
N GLY A 157 -1.72 -29.11 5.93
CA GLY A 157 -3.00 -29.58 5.37
C GLY A 157 -3.91 -28.51 4.79
N ALA A 158 -3.45 -27.25 4.66
CA ALA A 158 -4.20 -26.23 3.95
C ALA A 158 -4.37 -26.60 2.47
N PHE A 159 -5.52 -26.24 1.90
CA PHE A 159 -5.87 -26.52 0.51
C PHE A 159 -5.72 -28.00 0.09
N PRO A 160 -6.40 -28.95 0.75
CA PRO A 160 -6.22 -30.38 0.49
C PRO A 160 -6.59 -30.80 -0.94
N ALA A 161 -7.43 -30.02 -1.63
CA ALA A 161 -7.77 -30.24 -3.03
C ALA A 161 -6.67 -29.81 -4.02
N THR A 162 -5.69 -29.02 -3.56
CA THR A 162 -4.58 -28.50 -4.39
C THR A 162 -3.23 -28.63 -3.63
N PRO A 163 -2.70 -29.85 -3.47
CA PRO A 163 -1.49 -30.09 -2.67
C PRO A 163 -0.28 -29.27 -3.11
N TYR A 164 -0.07 -29.14 -4.43
CA TYR A 164 1.03 -28.34 -4.96
C TYR A 164 0.94 -26.85 -4.56
N LEU A 165 -0.26 -26.28 -4.48
CA LEU A 165 -0.44 -24.91 -3.99
C LEU A 165 -0.10 -24.81 -2.49
N SER A 166 -0.45 -25.83 -1.70
CA SER A 166 -0.07 -25.94 -0.30
C SER A 166 1.46 -25.98 -0.14
N ASP A 167 2.15 -26.73 -1.00
CA ASP A 167 3.61 -26.82 -1.00
C ASP A 167 4.25 -25.47 -1.35
N LEU A 168 3.77 -24.80 -2.42
CA LEU A 168 4.26 -23.47 -2.80
C LEU A 168 4.06 -22.44 -1.68
N LEU A 169 2.89 -22.46 -1.02
CA LEU A 169 2.61 -21.57 0.09
C LEU A 169 3.58 -21.79 1.26
N ASN A 170 3.70 -23.03 1.71
CA ASN A 170 4.50 -23.36 2.88
C ASN A 170 6.00 -23.18 2.61
N GLN A 171 6.50 -23.69 1.47
CA GLN A 171 7.93 -23.70 1.18
C GLN A 171 8.39 -22.37 0.57
N VAL A 172 7.79 -21.92 -0.53
CA VAL A 172 8.32 -20.79 -1.29
C VAL A 172 7.91 -19.44 -0.69
N VAL A 173 6.65 -19.30 -0.29
CA VAL A 173 6.19 -18.03 0.29
C VAL A 173 6.70 -17.91 1.72
N TYR A 174 6.32 -18.83 2.61
CA TYR A 174 6.58 -18.65 4.04
C TYR A 174 7.96 -19.14 4.51
N ALA A 175 8.43 -20.32 4.10
CA ALA A 175 9.73 -20.80 4.58
C ALA A 175 10.92 -20.14 3.86
N GLU A 176 10.78 -19.81 2.57
CA GLU A 176 11.82 -19.10 1.80
C GLU A 176 11.64 -17.58 1.89
N THR A 177 10.60 -17.02 1.27
CA THR A 177 10.53 -15.57 1.04
C THR A 177 10.39 -14.76 2.33
N TRP A 178 9.52 -15.18 3.26
CA TRP A 178 9.34 -14.46 4.54
C TRP A 178 10.57 -14.48 5.46
N GLU A 179 11.48 -15.44 5.28
CA GLU A 179 12.68 -15.61 6.10
C GLU A 179 13.93 -14.94 5.50
N ARG A 180 13.83 -14.36 4.29
CA ARG A 180 14.95 -13.67 3.64
C ARG A 180 15.34 -12.39 4.39
N PRO A 181 16.63 -12.18 4.70
CA PRO A 181 17.09 -11.15 5.65
C PRO A 181 17.05 -9.71 5.12
N GLU A 182 16.93 -9.50 3.81
CA GLU A 182 16.97 -8.18 3.18
C GLU A 182 15.76 -7.31 3.50
N LEU A 183 14.67 -7.90 3.99
CA LEU A 183 13.55 -7.19 4.62
C LEU A 183 13.21 -7.83 5.96
N SER A 184 13.07 -6.98 6.98
CA SER A 184 12.66 -7.43 8.31
C SER A 184 11.24 -8.01 8.29
N PRO A 185 10.89 -8.94 9.20
CA PRO A 185 9.52 -9.42 9.35
C PRO A 185 8.50 -8.30 9.59
N ARG A 186 8.91 -7.21 10.26
CA ARG A 186 8.10 -6.00 10.45
C ARG A 186 7.77 -5.34 9.11
N ASP A 187 8.79 -5.06 8.30
CA ASP A 187 8.63 -4.36 7.02
C ASP A 187 7.84 -5.21 6.01
N ARG A 188 8.07 -6.53 5.98
CA ARG A 188 7.25 -7.46 5.18
C ARG A 188 5.78 -7.41 5.58
N SER A 189 5.48 -7.43 6.86
CA SER A 189 4.11 -7.35 7.35
C SER A 189 3.45 -6.02 6.99
N LEU A 190 4.18 -4.92 7.15
CA LEU A 190 3.73 -3.58 6.80
C LEU A 190 3.36 -3.48 5.30
N ILE A 191 4.25 -3.96 4.43
CA ILE A 191 4.03 -4.08 2.98
C ILE A 191 2.82 -4.97 2.66
N THR A 192 2.68 -6.11 3.33
CA THR A 192 1.62 -7.07 3.03
C THR A 192 0.24 -6.53 3.41
N VAL A 193 0.12 -5.83 4.54
CA VAL A 193 -1.11 -5.12 4.94
C VAL A 193 -1.46 -4.04 3.91
N ALA A 194 -0.47 -3.28 3.44
CA ALA A 194 -0.68 -2.26 2.41
C ALA A 194 -1.19 -2.84 1.09
N VAL A 195 -0.56 -3.91 0.59
CA VAL A 195 -0.96 -4.58 -0.66
C VAL A 195 -2.35 -5.21 -0.53
N GLY A 196 -2.62 -5.91 0.58
CA GLY A 196 -3.94 -6.48 0.84
C GLY A 196 -5.04 -5.41 0.90
N THR A 197 -4.73 -4.25 1.49
CA THR A 197 -5.63 -3.09 1.49
C THR A 197 -5.90 -2.61 0.07
N ALA A 198 -4.85 -2.33 -0.70
CA ALA A 198 -4.98 -1.79 -2.06
C ALA A 198 -5.76 -2.72 -3.02
N LEU A 199 -5.60 -4.03 -2.86
CA LEU A 199 -6.28 -5.04 -3.67
C LEU A 199 -7.69 -5.39 -3.18
N TYR A 200 -8.21 -4.71 -2.15
CA TYR A 200 -9.51 -5.01 -1.52
C TYR A 200 -9.61 -6.47 -1.02
N ALA A 201 -8.49 -7.07 -0.59
CA ALA A 201 -8.39 -8.47 -0.19
C ALA A 201 -8.67 -8.65 1.31
N SER A 202 -9.94 -8.51 1.73
CA SER A 202 -10.30 -8.44 3.15
C SER A 202 -9.87 -9.65 4.00
N SER A 203 -9.78 -10.87 3.43
CA SER A 203 -9.27 -12.05 4.15
C SER A 203 -7.78 -11.91 4.45
N GLU A 204 -7.01 -11.44 3.48
CA GLU A 204 -5.56 -11.23 3.59
C GLU A 204 -5.26 -10.09 4.55
N VAL A 205 -6.02 -8.98 4.48
CA VAL A 205 -5.91 -7.88 5.46
C VAL A 205 -6.14 -8.42 6.88
N ARG A 206 -7.18 -9.25 7.08
CA ARG A 206 -7.47 -9.82 8.41
C ARG A 206 -6.32 -10.65 8.95
N TYR A 207 -5.78 -11.57 8.14
CA TYR A 207 -4.67 -12.42 8.56
C TYR A 207 -3.39 -11.60 8.80
N HIS A 208 -3.04 -10.74 7.85
CA HIS A 208 -1.77 -10.01 7.89
C HIS A 208 -1.75 -8.84 8.87
N VAL A 209 -2.89 -8.24 9.24
CA VAL A 209 -2.94 -7.30 10.38
C VAL A 209 -2.56 -8.02 11.68
N GLY A 210 -3.06 -9.25 11.90
CA GLY A 210 -2.66 -10.06 13.05
C GLY A 210 -1.15 -10.37 13.05
N ARG A 211 -0.63 -10.83 11.91
CA ARG A 211 0.80 -11.11 11.74
C ARG A 211 1.67 -9.86 11.86
N ALA A 212 1.18 -8.70 11.45
CA ALA A 212 1.88 -7.43 11.58
C ALA A 212 2.07 -7.05 13.04
N LEU A 213 1.03 -7.18 13.85
CA LEU A 213 1.11 -7.00 15.31
C LEU A 213 2.12 -7.97 15.93
N ASP A 214 2.10 -9.25 15.53
CA ASP A 214 3.05 -10.26 16.03
C ASP A 214 4.51 -9.93 15.65
N ASN A 215 4.73 -9.30 14.49
CA ASN A 215 6.04 -8.85 14.01
C ASN A 215 6.43 -7.44 14.49
N GLY A 216 5.66 -6.84 15.41
CA GLY A 216 5.99 -5.56 16.05
C GLY A 216 5.55 -4.31 15.30
N VAL A 217 4.70 -4.41 14.28
CA VAL A 217 4.02 -3.24 13.70
C VAL A 217 2.94 -2.78 14.69
N THR A 218 2.91 -1.50 15.02
CA THR A 218 1.97 -0.98 16.01
C THR A 218 0.56 -0.76 15.43
N GLN A 219 -0.44 -0.65 16.31
CA GLN A 219 -1.80 -0.29 15.90
C GLN A 219 -1.86 1.06 15.17
N GLU A 220 -1.07 2.03 15.64
CA GLU A 220 -0.96 3.37 15.06
C GLU A 220 -0.34 3.33 13.66
N GLU A 221 0.74 2.55 13.48
CA GLU A 221 1.36 2.35 12.17
C GLU A 221 0.41 1.66 11.18
N ILE A 222 -0.34 0.63 11.61
CA ILE A 222 -1.34 -0.04 10.75
C ILE A 222 -2.44 0.94 10.33
N SER A 223 -2.93 1.76 11.26
CA SER A 223 -3.90 2.82 10.98
C SER A 223 -3.37 3.81 9.94
N GLU A 224 -2.11 4.23 10.06
CA GLU A 224 -1.48 5.13 9.09
C GLU A 224 -1.21 4.47 7.74
N VAL A 225 -0.86 3.19 7.70
CA VAL A 225 -0.74 2.43 6.44
C VAL A 225 -2.08 2.46 5.71
N ILE A 226 -3.18 2.12 6.37
CA ILE A 226 -4.53 2.12 5.77
C ILE A 226 -4.89 3.52 5.26
N THR A 227 -4.61 4.54 6.06
CA THR A 227 -4.88 5.95 5.69
C THR A 227 -4.03 6.40 4.51
N HIS A 228 -2.75 6.05 4.48
CA HIS A 228 -1.84 6.38 3.39
C HIS A 228 -2.25 5.68 2.08
N VAL A 229 -2.53 4.37 2.14
CA VAL A 229 -2.91 3.54 0.99
C VAL A 229 -4.19 4.07 0.32
N THR A 230 -5.11 4.68 1.07
CA THR A 230 -6.34 5.30 0.55
C THR A 230 -6.09 6.31 -0.57
N PHE A 231 -4.97 7.04 -0.55
CA PHE A 231 -4.67 8.00 -1.62
C PHE A 231 -4.10 7.34 -2.89
N TYR A 232 -3.58 6.12 -2.78
CA TYR A 232 -3.01 5.37 -3.91
C TYR A 232 -3.97 4.33 -4.49
N SER A 233 -4.95 3.86 -3.70
CA SER A 233 -5.93 2.84 -4.12
C SER A 233 -7.40 3.25 -3.93
N GLY A 234 -7.67 4.45 -3.41
CA GLY A 234 -9.00 5.02 -3.24
C GLY A 234 -9.62 4.84 -1.85
N PHE A 235 -10.51 5.74 -1.45
CA PHE A 235 -11.25 5.69 -0.17
C PHE A 235 -11.98 4.37 0.11
N PRO A 236 -12.62 3.71 -0.86
CA PRO A 236 -13.24 2.41 -0.65
C PRO A 236 -12.34 1.35 -0.02
N THR A 237 -11.08 1.25 -0.44
CA THR A 237 -10.14 0.24 0.07
C THR A 237 -9.76 0.53 1.51
N GLY A 238 -9.51 1.80 1.85
CA GLY A 238 -9.20 2.22 3.21
C GLY A 238 -10.36 1.99 4.18
N VAL A 239 -11.58 2.32 3.78
CA VAL A 239 -12.78 2.09 4.60
C VAL A 239 -12.99 0.60 4.87
N ASN A 240 -12.82 -0.26 3.87
CA ASN A 240 -12.91 -1.71 4.07
C ASN A 240 -11.82 -2.22 5.03
N ALA A 241 -10.56 -1.86 4.76
CA ALA A 241 -9.43 -2.30 5.58
C ALA A 241 -9.52 -1.79 7.02
N SER A 242 -10.00 -0.56 7.25
CA SER A 242 -10.23 -0.01 8.59
C SER A 242 -11.20 -0.85 9.40
N ARG A 243 -12.32 -1.30 8.80
CA ARG A 243 -13.29 -2.18 9.48
C ARG A 243 -12.71 -3.56 9.76
N VAL A 244 -11.93 -4.10 8.82
CA VAL A 244 -11.27 -5.40 9.00
C VAL A 244 -10.23 -5.34 10.12
N ALA A 245 -9.38 -4.32 10.12
CA ALA A 245 -8.36 -4.09 11.14
C ALA A 245 -8.97 -3.87 12.52
N ALA A 246 -10.06 -3.08 12.61
CA ALA A 246 -10.79 -2.89 13.87
C ALA A 246 -11.25 -4.22 14.48
N GLY A 247 -11.77 -5.15 13.66
CA GLY A 247 -12.15 -6.48 14.13
C GLY A 247 -10.97 -7.31 14.65
N VAL A 248 -9.77 -7.16 14.06
CA VAL A 248 -8.56 -7.82 14.58
C VAL A 248 -8.10 -7.18 15.89
N PHE A 249 -8.15 -5.84 15.98
CA PHE A 249 -7.80 -5.10 17.20
C PHE A 249 -8.72 -5.48 18.37
N GLU A 250 -10.02 -5.54 18.14
CA GLU A 250 -11.00 -6.01 19.12
C GLU A 250 -10.71 -7.43 19.59
N GLN A 251 -10.45 -8.36 18.66
CA GLN A 251 -10.09 -9.75 18.99
C GLN A 251 -8.80 -9.86 19.80
N ARG A 252 -7.86 -8.92 19.61
CA ARG A 252 -6.59 -8.84 20.35
C ARG A 252 -6.70 -8.02 21.64
N GLY A 253 -7.88 -7.51 21.99
CA GLY A 253 -8.11 -6.68 23.18
C GLY A 253 -7.41 -5.31 23.12
N LEU A 254 -7.10 -4.82 21.92
CA LEU A 254 -6.49 -3.51 21.71
C LEU A 254 -7.55 -2.40 21.77
N PRO A 255 -7.19 -1.20 22.25
CA PRO A 255 -8.13 -0.09 22.36
C PRO A 255 -8.67 0.33 20.98
N LEU A 256 -9.94 0.69 20.92
CA LEU A 256 -10.57 1.25 19.72
C LEU A 256 -11.17 2.62 20.03
N PRO A 257 -10.93 3.63 19.19
CA PRO A 257 -11.57 4.93 19.35
C PRO A 257 -13.06 4.86 19.00
N ASP A 258 -13.85 5.76 19.58
CA ASP A 258 -15.23 6.00 19.15
C ASP A 258 -15.22 6.80 17.84
N ALA A 259 -15.16 6.08 16.72
CA ALA A 259 -15.01 6.62 15.37
C ALA A 259 -15.82 5.75 14.38
N ARG A 260 -16.23 6.29 13.22
CA ARG A 260 -16.92 5.49 12.20
C ARG A 260 -15.98 4.47 11.55
N PHE A 261 -14.67 4.72 11.61
CA PHE A 261 -13.62 3.86 11.07
C PHE A 261 -12.54 3.56 12.14
N PRO A 262 -12.82 2.76 13.18
CA PRO A 262 -11.93 2.62 14.34
C PRO A 262 -10.53 2.07 14.05
N GLY A 263 -10.35 1.31 12.97
CA GLY A 263 -9.03 0.78 12.60
C GLY A 263 -8.12 1.78 11.88
N ALA A 264 -8.67 2.92 11.45
CA ALA A 264 -7.98 4.02 10.80
C ALA A 264 -8.80 5.31 10.99
N PRO A 265 -8.84 5.87 12.21
CA PRO A 265 -9.80 6.92 12.57
C PRO A 265 -9.62 8.22 11.78
N TYR A 266 -8.42 8.51 11.26
CA TYR A 266 -8.21 9.72 10.45
C TYR A 266 -8.99 9.70 9.12
N LEU A 267 -9.48 8.53 8.68
CA LEU A 267 -10.42 8.45 7.57
C LEU A 267 -11.72 9.23 7.83
N ASP A 268 -12.14 9.40 9.09
CA ASP A 268 -13.33 10.21 9.39
C ASP A 268 -13.14 11.66 8.98
N THR A 269 -12.03 12.27 9.39
CA THR A 269 -11.66 13.64 9.01
C THR A 269 -11.55 13.77 7.50
N LEU A 270 -10.83 12.86 6.83
CA LEU A 270 -10.68 12.92 5.38
C LEU A 270 -12.01 12.75 4.63
N ILE A 271 -12.91 11.89 5.11
CA ILE A 271 -14.21 11.69 4.47
C ILE A 271 -15.15 12.86 4.71
N ASP A 272 -15.17 13.42 5.92
CA ASP A 272 -16.05 14.54 6.23
C ASP A 272 -15.58 15.84 5.58
N ASP A 273 -14.28 16.13 5.63
CA ASP A 273 -13.74 17.41 5.16
C ASP A 273 -13.46 17.39 3.66
N LEU A 274 -12.62 16.46 3.19
CA LEU A 274 -12.21 16.42 1.78
C LEU A 274 -13.28 15.80 0.88
N VAL A 275 -13.82 14.63 1.25
CA VAL A 275 -14.78 13.95 0.37
C VAL A 275 -16.11 14.69 0.40
N TYR A 276 -16.80 14.73 1.54
CA TYR A 276 -18.15 15.29 1.62
C TYR A 276 -18.21 16.80 1.85
N GLY A 277 -17.20 17.40 2.48
CA GLY A 277 -17.13 18.84 2.73
C GLY A 277 -16.66 19.63 1.52
N GLU A 278 -15.73 19.07 0.73
CA GLU A 278 -15.11 19.77 -0.40
C GLU A 278 -15.51 19.16 -1.76
N THR A 279 -15.27 17.87 -1.98
CA THR A 279 -15.37 17.26 -3.32
C THR A 279 -16.80 17.02 -3.81
N TRP A 280 -17.67 16.44 -2.98
CA TRP A 280 -19.05 16.15 -3.33
C TRP A 280 -19.93 17.37 -3.62
N PRO A 281 -19.82 18.50 -2.89
CA PRO A 281 -20.66 19.69 -3.14
C PRO A 281 -20.24 20.51 -4.35
N ARG A 282 -19.09 20.22 -4.98
CA ARG A 282 -18.65 20.88 -6.21
C ARG A 282 -19.72 20.85 -7.30
N SER A 283 -20.03 22.01 -7.88
CA SER A 283 -21.17 22.19 -8.78
C SER A 283 -20.96 21.68 -10.20
N GLU A 284 -19.73 21.36 -10.58
CA GLU A 284 -19.39 20.92 -11.95
C GLU A 284 -19.96 19.54 -12.30
N LEU A 285 -20.33 18.73 -11.29
CA LEU A 285 -21.12 17.51 -11.45
C LEU A 285 -22.30 17.52 -10.49
N SER A 286 -23.49 17.22 -11.01
CA SER A 286 -24.68 17.07 -10.17
C SER A 286 -24.50 15.93 -9.17
N LEU A 287 -25.16 15.99 -8.01
CA LEU A 287 -25.15 14.90 -7.04
C LEU A 287 -25.66 13.58 -7.62
N ARG A 288 -26.60 13.65 -8.58
CA ARG A 288 -27.10 12.50 -9.33
C ARG A 288 -26.00 11.87 -10.17
N ASP A 289 -25.33 12.64 -11.01
CA ASP A 289 -24.30 12.11 -11.92
C ASP A 289 -23.06 11.65 -11.16
N ARG A 290 -22.68 12.37 -10.10
CA ARG A 290 -21.62 11.96 -9.18
C ARG A 290 -21.93 10.60 -8.55
N SER A 291 -23.17 10.39 -8.09
CA SER A 291 -23.61 9.08 -7.62
C SER A 291 -23.53 8.00 -8.70
N LEU A 292 -24.01 8.28 -9.92
CA LEU A 292 -24.01 7.31 -11.02
C LEU A 292 -22.59 6.82 -11.35
N ILE A 293 -21.64 7.75 -11.47
CA ILE A 293 -20.22 7.42 -11.72
C ILE A 293 -19.62 6.64 -10.55
N THR A 294 -19.92 7.04 -9.31
CA THR A 294 -19.41 6.33 -8.11
C THR A 294 -19.94 4.89 -8.03
N ILE A 295 -21.21 4.66 -8.35
CA ILE A 295 -21.81 3.31 -8.38
C ILE A 295 -21.15 2.48 -9.48
N ALA A 296 -20.97 3.03 -10.69
CA ALA A 296 -20.31 2.33 -11.78
C ALA A 296 -18.88 1.90 -11.42
N MET A 297 -18.11 2.79 -10.79
CA MET A 297 -16.74 2.49 -10.34
C MET A 297 -16.72 1.42 -9.25
N THR A 298 -17.57 1.53 -8.23
CA THR A 298 -17.59 0.55 -7.12
C THR A 298 -18.09 -0.82 -7.57
N GLN A 299 -18.99 -0.90 -8.56
CA GLN A 299 -19.34 -2.14 -9.24
C GLN A 299 -18.14 -2.71 -10.00
N ALA A 300 -17.52 -1.92 -10.88
CA ALA A 300 -16.41 -2.37 -11.72
C ALA A 300 -15.24 -2.89 -10.88
N ALA A 301 -14.98 -2.28 -9.72
CA ALA A 301 -13.92 -2.67 -8.79
C ALA A 301 -14.32 -3.77 -7.79
N TYR A 302 -15.52 -4.35 -7.90
CA TYR A 302 -16.05 -5.38 -6.98
C TYR A 302 -16.11 -4.94 -5.50
N GLN A 303 -16.24 -3.64 -5.24
CA GLN A 303 -16.23 -3.03 -3.91
C GLN A 303 -17.63 -3.11 -3.27
N THR A 304 -18.06 -4.34 -2.99
CA THR A 304 -19.44 -4.69 -2.59
C THR A 304 -20.01 -3.82 -1.46
N ASP A 305 -19.22 -3.52 -0.41
CA ASP A 305 -19.69 -2.71 0.72
C ASP A 305 -19.99 -1.27 0.29
N GLN A 306 -19.11 -0.68 -0.54
CA GLN A 306 -19.28 0.69 -1.02
C GLN A 306 -20.35 0.78 -2.10
N LEU A 307 -20.44 -0.23 -2.98
CA LEU A 307 -21.50 -0.30 -3.97
C LEU A 307 -22.87 -0.23 -3.28
N ARG A 308 -23.07 -0.99 -2.19
CA ARG A 308 -24.34 -0.95 -1.43
C ARG A 308 -24.64 0.44 -0.86
N VAL A 309 -23.64 1.12 -0.30
CA VAL A 309 -23.79 2.49 0.23
C VAL A 309 -24.18 3.46 -0.90
N HIS A 310 -23.46 3.42 -2.02
CA HIS A 310 -23.68 4.35 -3.10
C HIS A 310 -24.94 4.06 -3.92
N LEU A 311 -25.43 2.82 -3.97
CA LEU A 311 -26.76 2.50 -4.52
C LEU A 311 -27.87 3.23 -3.76
N ARG A 312 -27.82 3.20 -2.41
CA ARG A 312 -28.80 3.93 -1.58
C ARG A 312 -28.72 5.44 -1.83
N ARG A 313 -27.50 6.00 -1.82
CA ARG A 313 -27.27 7.42 -2.08
C ARG A 313 -27.64 7.84 -3.51
N GLY A 314 -27.47 6.96 -4.49
CA GLY A 314 -27.89 7.18 -5.87
C GLY A 314 -29.39 7.33 -6.01
N LEU A 315 -30.14 6.41 -5.37
CA LEU A 315 -31.60 6.50 -5.28
C LEU A 315 -32.05 7.79 -4.57
N ASP A 316 -31.38 8.19 -3.48
CA ASP A 316 -31.69 9.45 -2.78
C ASP A 316 -31.40 10.69 -3.63
N ASN A 317 -30.38 10.61 -4.50
CA ASN A 317 -30.04 11.65 -5.47
C ASN A 317 -30.86 11.57 -6.77
N GLY A 318 -31.88 10.70 -6.84
CA GLY A 318 -32.85 10.65 -7.93
C GLY A 318 -32.47 9.77 -9.13
N ILE A 319 -31.52 8.84 -8.99
CA ILE A 319 -31.29 7.80 -10.01
C ILE A 319 -32.40 6.75 -9.90
N THR A 320 -33.02 6.34 -11.00
CA THR A 320 -34.12 5.35 -10.95
C THR A 320 -33.61 3.90 -10.90
N PRO A 321 -34.43 2.94 -10.45
CA PRO A 321 -34.09 1.51 -10.53
C PRO A 321 -33.76 1.04 -11.95
N GLU A 322 -34.45 1.54 -12.97
CA GLU A 322 -34.21 1.24 -14.38
C GLU A 322 -32.85 1.78 -14.83
N GLU A 323 -32.52 3.02 -14.47
CA GLU A 323 -31.21 3.62 -14.78
C GLU A 323 -30.07 2.86 -14.11
N LEU A 324 -30.26 2.43 -12.85
CA LEU A 324 -29.29 1.58 -12.17
C LEU A 324 -29.15 0.24 -12.89
N SER A 325 -30.26 -0.41 -13.26
CA SER A 325 -30.25 -1.68 -14.00
C SER A 325 -29.47 -1.59 -15.31
N GLU A 326 -29.77 -0.57 -16.13
CA GLU A 326 -29.10 -0.31 -17.40
C GLU A 326 -27.61 -0.02 -17.21
N MET A 327 -27.25 0.81 -16.23
CA MET A 327 -25.86 1.07 -15.87
C MET A 327 -25.14 -0.22 -15.47
N MET A 328 -25.78 -1.09 -14.66
CA MET A 328 -25.19 -2.37 -14.27
C MET A 328 -24.93 -3.25 -15.48
N ALA A 329 -25.90 -3.38 -16.39
CA ALA A 329 -25.74 -4.13 -17.63
C ALA A 329 -24.58 -3.57 -18.48
N HIS A 330 -24.49 -2.24 -18.59
CA HIS A 330 -23.41 -1.57 -19.31
C HIS A 330 -22.04 -1.90 -18.71
N VAL A 331 -21.84 -1.61 -17.41
CA VAL A 331 -20.56 -1.85 -16.72
C VAL A 331 -20.16 -3.32 -16.78
N THR A 332 -21.12 -4.25 -16.75
CA THR A 332 -20.88 -5.69 -16.88
C THR A 332 -20.11 -6.05 -18.16
N LEU A 333 -20.42 -5.39 -19.28
CA LEU A 333 -19.76 -5.66 -20.56
C LEU A 333 -18.30 -5.18 -20.59
N TYR A 334 -17.94 -4.19 -19.76
CA TYR A 334 -16.58 -3.62 -19.70
C TYR A 334 -15.74 -4.16 -18.55
N ALA A 335 -16.35 -4.56 -17.44
CA ALA A 335 -15.69 -5.02 -16.22
C ALA A 335 -15.90 -6.51 -15.92
N GLY A 336 -16.71 -7.20 -16.73
CA GLY A 336 -16.91 -8.65 -16.67
C GLY A 336 -18.22 -9.09 -16.01
N PHE A 337 -18.73 -10.25 -16.44
CA PHE A 337 -19.98 -10.83 -15.93
C PHE A 337 -20.05 -11.01 -14.41
N PRO A 338 -18.99 -11.48 -13.70
CA PRO A 338 -19.06 -11.65 -12.25
C PRO A 338 -19.38 -10.36 -11.48
N VAL A 339 -18.83 -9.21 -11.91
CA VAL A 339 -19.09 -7.93 -11.23
C VAL A 339 -20.52 -7.45 -11.46
N GLY A 340 -21.05 -7.72 -12.66
CA GLY A 340 -22.45 -7.49 -13.01
C GLY A 340 -23.42 -8.30 -12.16
N VAL A 341 -23.22 -9.61 -12.09
CA VAL A 341 -24.07 -10.52 -11.29
C VAL A 341 -24.09 -10.12 -9.82
N ASN A 342 -22.92 -9.83 -9.24
CA ASN A 342 -22.84 -9.35 -7.86
C ASN A 342 -23.55 -8.01 -7.69
N GLY A 343 -23.33 -7.06 -8.61
CA GLY A 343 -24.00 -5.76 -8.61
C GLY A 343 -25.51 -5.87 -8.66
N SER A 344 -26.06 -6.63 -9.62
CA SER A 344 -27.50 -6.81 -9.80
C SER A 344 -28.15 -7.44 -8.58
N ARG A 345 -27.49 -8.42 -7.94
CA ARG A 345 -27.95 -9.00 -6.67
C ARG A 345 -28.04 -7.93 -5.57
N LEU A 346 -27.01 -7.10 -5.43
CA LEU A 346 -26.98 -6.02 -4.43
C LEU A 346 -28.03 -4.94 -4.71
N LEU A 347 -28.25 -4.57 -5.97
CA LEU A 347 -29.35 -3.67 -6.35
C LEU A 347 -30.70 -4.25 -5.95
N ALA A 348 -30.95 -5.52 -6.29
CA ALA A 348 -32.21 -6.18 -5.93
C ALA A 348 -32.42 -6.28 -4.41
N GLU A 349 -31.35 -6.46 -3.63
CA GLU A 349 -31.41 -6.38 -2.15
C GLU A 349 -31.77 -4.97 -1.68
N VAL A 350 -31.08 -3.94 -2.16
CA VAL A 350 -31.31 -2.54 -1.77
C VAL A 350 -32.73 -2.08 -2.14
N LEU A 351 -33.23 -2.43 -3.32
CA LEU A 351 -34.60 -2.08 -3.75
C LEU A 351 -35.65 -2.74 -2.84
N ARG A 352 -35.48 -4.02 -2.51
CA ARG A 352 -36.36 -4.73 -1.57
C ARG A 352 -36.33 -4.12 -0.18
N GLU A 353 -35.14 -3.80 0.34
CA GLU A 353 -34.98 -3.13 1.64
C GLU A 353 -35.69 -1.77 1.68
N ARG A 354 -35.78 -1.08 0.54
CA ARG A 354 -36.45 0.23 0.40
C ARG A 354 -37.92 0.15 -0.02
N GLY A 355 -38.47 -1.05 -0.22
CA GLY A 355 -39.83 -1.22 -0.72
C GLY A 355 -40.06 -0.68 -2.14
N ILE A 356 -39.00 -0.58 -2.95
CA ILE A 356 -39.05 -0.12 -4.33
C ILE A 356 -39.21 -1.35 -5.25
N PRO A 357 -40.14 -1.35 -6.23
CA PRO A 357 -40.26 -2.44 -7.19
C PRO A 357 -38.96 -2.71 -7.94
N LEU A 358 -38.74 -3.97 -8.33
CA LEU A 358 -37.63 -4.31 -9.22
C LEU A 358 -37.90 -3.73 -10.62
N PRO A 359 -36.85 -3.32 -11.35
CA PRO A 359 -36.97 -2.89 -12.74
C PRO A 359 -37.49 -4.04 -13.62
N ASN A 360 -38.26 -3.70 -14.65
CA ASN A 360 -38.89 -4.67 -15.57
C ASN A 360 -37.91 -5.38 -16.50
#